data_AF-A0A7J8FGJ3-F1
#
_entry.id   AF-A0A7J8FGJ3-F1
#
_cell.length_a   1.000
_cell.length_b   1.000
_cell.length_c   1.000
_cell.angle_alpha   90.00
_cell.angle_beta   90.00
_cell.angle_gamma   90.00
#
_symmetry.space_group_name_H-M   'P 1'
#
loop_
_entity.id
_entity.type
_entity.pdbx_description
1 polymer ?
#
loop_
_entity_poly.entity_id
_entity_poly.type
_entity_poly.pdbx_seq_one_letter_code
_entity_poly.pdbx_strand_id
1 'polypeptide(L)'
;MSSPNIWSTECSVYSTPVFSQKMTVWILLLVSLYPGLTSQKSDDDYEDYASNKTWVLTPKVPEGDVTVILNNLLEGYDNKLRPDIGVKPTLIHTDMYVNSIGPVNAINMEYTIDIFFAQTWYDRRLKFNSTIKVLRLNSNMVGKIWIPDTFFRNSKKADAHWITTPNRMLRIWNDGRVLYTLRLTIDAECQLQLHNFPMDEHSCPLEFSSYGYPREEIVYQWKRSSVEVGDTRSWRLYQFSFVGLRNTTEVVKTTSGKMCLKIILSDPSRVKILVCMIQKTFYYLPKK
;
A
#
# COMPACT_ATOMS: atom_id res chain seq x y z
N MET A 1 16.69 -10.97 -53.92
CA MET A 1 15.36 -10.49 -54.33
C MET A 1 14.30 -11.38 -53.69
N SER A 2 13.42 -10.76 -52.90
CA SER A 2 12.02 -11.13 -52.64
C SER A 2 11.61 -12.53 -52.13
N SER A 3 11.25 -12.57 -50.84
CA SER A 3 9.91 -12.94 -50.28
C SER A 3 9.43 -14.42 -50.31
N PRO A 4 8.41 -14.81 -49.48
CA PRO A 4 8.17 -14.47 -48.07
C PRO A 4 7.70 -15.65 -47.16
N ASN A 5 7.95 -15.47 -45.85
CA ASN A 5 7.15 -15.73 -44.63
C ASN A 5 6.28 -16.99 -44.42
N ILE A 6 6.61 -17.65 -43.30
CA ILE A 6 5.92 -18.74 -42.63
C ILE A 6 4.94 -18.19 -41.56
N TRP A 7 3.67 -18.48 -41.79
CA TRP A 7 2.55 -18.86 -40.90
C TRP A 7 2.33 -18.15 -39.56
N SER A 8 1.15 -17.53 -39.51
CA SER A 8 0.47 -16.85 -38.40
C SER A 8 -0.52 -17.76 -37.65
N THR A 9 -0.56 -17.57 -36.32
CA THR A 9 -1.71 -17.62 -35.39
C THR A 9 -2.73 -18.78 -35.45
N GLU A 10 -2.72 -19.64 -34.43
CA GLU A 10 -3.87 -20.45 -34.00
C GLU A 10 -4.64 -19.75 -32.87
N CYS A 11 -5.95 -19.59 -33.08
CA CYS A 11 -6.96 -19.17 -32.13
C CYS A 11 -7.92 -20.37 -31.93
N SER A 12 -8.08 -20.86 -30.71
CA SER A 12 -9.11 -21.87 -30.37
C SER A 12 -10.29 -21.22 -29.66
N VAL A 13 -11.38 -21.01 -30.40
CA VAL A 13 -12.70 -20.63 -29.86
C VAL A 13 -13.62 -21.84 -30.00
N TYR A 14 -14.08 -22.39 -28.88
CA TYR A 14 -15.13 -23.42 -28.87
C TYR A 14 -16.52 -22.78 -28.96
N SER A 15 -17.33 -23.34 -29.83
CA SER A 15 -18.67 -22.95 -30.24
C SER A 15 -19.77 -23.45 -29.28
N THR A 16 -20.88 -22.71 -29.28
CA THR A 16 -22.14 -22.97 -28.55
C THR A 16 -22.97 -24.07 -29.22
N PRO A 17 -23.74 -24.88 -28.46
CA PRO A 17 -24.79 -25.72 -29.04
C PRO A 17 -26.17 -25.05 -28.95
N VAL A 18 -26.91 -25.18 -30.05
CA VAL A 18 -28.29 -24.77 -30.28
C VAL A 18 -29.25 -25.63 -29.44
N PHE A 19 -30.13 -24.99 -28.66
CA PHE A 19 -31.12 -25.68 -27.81
C PHE A 19 -32.49 -25.74 -28.48
N SER A 20 -33.04 -26.96 -28.60
CA SER A 20 -34.25 -27.31 -29.35
C SER A 20 -35.54 -27.08 -28.54
N GLN A 21 -36.54 -26.44 -29.15
CA GLN A 21 -37.86 -26.16 -28.60
C GLN A 21 -38.76 -27.40 -28.53
N LYS A 22 -38.53 -28.36 -27.61
CA LYS A 22 -39.54 -29.39 -27.24
C LYS A 22 -39.51 -29.84 -25.78
N MET A 23 -38.99 -29.03 -24.86
CA MET A 23 -38.85 -29.42 -23.44
C MET A 23 -39.33 -28.35 -22.44
N THR A 24 -40.40 -27.62 -22.76
CA THR A 24 -40.97 -26.59 -21.87
C THR A 24 -42.41 -26.87 -21.42
N VAL A 25 -43.00 -28.02 -21.79
CA VAL A 25 -44.42 -28.31 -21.47
C VAL A 25 -44.59 -29.22 -20.24
N TRP A 26 -43.53 -29.86 -19.73
CA TRP A 26 -43.65 -30.81 -18.61
C TRP A 26 -43.33 -30.24 -17.21
N ILE A 27 -42.78 -29.03 -17.12
CA ILE A 27 -42.42 -28.42 -15.81
C ILE A 27 -43.57 -27.58 -15.24
N LEU A 28 -44.53 -27.15 -16.08
CA LEU A 28 -45.68 -26.34 -15.64
C LEU A 28 -46.89 -27.15 -15.17
N LEU A 29 -46.84 -28.48 -15.22
CA LEU A 29 -47.93 -29.38 -14.78
C LEU A 29 -47.72 -30.00 -13.38
N LEU A 30 -46.59 -29.75 -12.73
CA LEU A 30 -46.26 -30.32 -11.40
C LEU A 30 -46.44 -29.34 -10.23
N VAL A 31 -46.84 -28.08 -10.49
CA VAL A 31 -47.04 -27.04 -9.47
C VAL A 31 -48.53 -26.87 -9.07
N SER A 32 -49.45 -27.63 -9.68
CA SER A 32 -50.90 -27.53 -9.43
C SER A 32 -51.48 -28.57 -8.47
N LEU A 33 -50.65 -29.40 -7.83
CA LEU A 33 -51.10 -30.38 -6.83
C LEU A 33 -50.29 -30.19 -5.55
N TYR A 34 -50.93 -29.56 -4.55
CA TYR A 34 -50.69 -29.54 -3.09
C TYR A 34 -50.78 -28.11 -2.50
N PRO A 35 -51.97 -27.68 -2.02
CA PRO A 35 -52.12 -26.54 -1.12
C PRO A 35 -52.04 -27.01 0.35
N GLY A 36 -51.46 -26.20 1.25
CA GLY A 36 -51.80 -26.30 2.69
C GLY A 36 -50.67 -26.13 3.71
N LEU A 37 -50.65 -24.93 4.30
CA LEU A 37 -50.22 -24.50 5.64
C LEU A 37 -50.25 -25.55 6.78
N THR A 38 -49.19 -25.64 7.61
CA THR A 38 -49.29 -25.50 9.10
C THR A 38 -47.92 -25.61 9.81
N SER A 39 -47.70 -24.62 10.69
CA SER A 39 -46.85 -24.56 11.89
C SER A 39 -46.20 -25.84 12.41
N GLN A 40 -44.87 -25.82 12.62
CA GLN A 40 -44.22 -26.36 13.82
C GLN A 40 -42.99 -25.52 14.19
N LYS A 41 -43.10 -24.93 15.37
CA LYS A 41 -42.08 -24.26 16.17
C LYS A 41 -41.21 -25.35 16.82
N SER A 42 -39.89 -25.29 16.66
CA SER A 42 -38.94 -26.07 17.46
C SER A 42 -37.99 -25.11 18.16
N ASP A 43 -38.28 -24.86 19.43
CA ASP A 43 -37.42 -24.19 20.39
C ASP A 43 -36.27 -25.15 20.73
N ASP A 44 -35.03 -24.81 20.35
CA ASP A 44 -33.81 -25.45 20.86
C ASP A 44 -33.02 -24.40 21.65
N ASP A 45 -33.49 -24.10 22.86
CA ASP A 45 -32.76 -23.32 23.86
C ASP A 45 -31.74 -24.23 24.56
N TYR A 46 -30.48 -24.17 24.14
CA TYR A 46 -29.34 -24.66 24.91
C TYR A 46 -28.85 -23.55 25.86
N GLU A 47 -29.26 -23.61 27.12
CA GLU A 47 -28.65 -22.80 28.19
C GLU A 47 -27.26 -23.37 28.52
N ASP A 48 -26.19 -22.61 28.25
CA ASP A 48 -24.86 -22.89 28.80
C ASP A 48 -24.57 -22.00 30.01
N TYR A 49 -24.15 -22.69 31.05
CA TYR A 49 -23.95 -22.31 32.43
C TYR A 49 -22.83 -21.27 32.58
N ALA A 50 -23.07 -20.28 33.44
CA ALA A 50 -22.12 -19.24 33.79
C ALA A 50 -20.80 -19.83 34.33
N SER A 51 -19.77 -19.89 33.48
CA SER A 51 -18.39 -20.08 33.90
C SER A 51 -17.64 -18.75 33.84
N ASN A 52 -17.33 -18.24 35.02
CA ASN A 52 -16.46 -17.10 35.30
C ASN A 52 -15.24 -17.08 34.38
N LYS A 53 -15.26 -16.22 33.35
CA LYS A 53 -14.08 -15.81 32.61
C LYS A 53 -13.84 -14.35 32.94
N THR A 54 -12.70 -14.11 33.57
CA THR A 54 -12.13 -12.80 33.85
C THR A 54 -11.93 -12.06 32.53
N TRP A 55 -12.97 -11.35 32.08
CA TRP A 55 -12.88 -10.49 30.92
C TRP A 55 -12.01 -9.29 31.30
N VAL A 56 -10.83 -9.22 30.70
CA VAL A 56 -10.09 -7.96 30.59
C VAL A 56 -11.07 -6.94 30.04
N LEU A 57 -11.46 -5.96 30.86
CA LEU A 57 -12.46 -4.95 30.51
C LEU A 57 -11.92 -4.07 29.39
N THR A 58 -12.08 -4.48 28.13
CA THR A 58 -12.18 -3.51 27.04
C THR A 58 -13.46 -2.73 27.28
N PRO A 59 -13.42 -1.40 27.45
CA PRO A 59 -14.64 -0.62 27.62
C PRO A 59 -15.55 -0.90 26.42
N LYS A 60 -16.76 -1.40 26.66
CA LYS A 60 -17.83 -1.42 25.66
C LYS A 60 -18.16 0.04 25.36
N VAL A 61 -17.54 0.58 24.31
CA VAL A 61 -17.98 1.84 23.72
C VAL A 61 -19.39 1.60 23.20
N PRO A 62 -20.40 2.41 23.56
CA PRO A 62 -21.71 2.27 22.97
C PRO A 62 -21.59 2.45 21.45
N GLU A 63 -21.84 1.40 20.67
CA GLU A 63 -21.69 1.44 19.19
C GLU A 63 -22.59 2.51 18.54
N GLY A 64 -23.68 2.88 19.21
CA GLY A 64 -24.54 4.00 18.81
C GLY A 64 -23.83 5.36 18.81
N ASP A 65 -22.90 5.60 19.75
CA ASP A 65 -22.22 6.89 19.87
C ASP A 65 -21.22 7.12 18.74
N VAL A 66 -20.52 6.07 18.29
CA VAL A 66 -19.50 6.18 17.23
C VAL A 66 -20.14 6.51 15.89
N THR A 67 -21.27 5.88 15.57
CA THR A 67 -21.98 6.10 14.31
C THR A 67 -22.50 7.54 14.22
N VAL A 68 -23.05 8.07 15.32
CA VAL A 68 -23.47 9.47 15.40
C VAL A 68 -22.28 10.42 15.22
N ILE A 69 -21.16 10.16 15.89
CA ILE A 69 -19.93 10.97 15.71
C ILE A 69 -19.48 10.96 14.25
N LEU A 70 -19.43 9.80 13.60
CA LEU A 70 -18.98 9.69 12.22
C LEU A 70 -19.94 10.40 11.25
N ASN A 71 -21.25 10.30 11.46
CA ASN A 71 -22.22 11.02 10.63
C ASN A 71 -22.07 12.53 10.79
N ASN A 72 -21.91 13.03 12.01
CA ASN A 72 -21.70 14.46 12.28
C ASN A 72 -20.38 14.98 11.69
N LEU A 73 -19.32 14.15 11.68
CA LEU A 73 -18.03 14.52 11.07
C LEU A 73 -18.09 14.60 9.55
N LEU A 74 -18.96 13.79 8.93
CA LEU A 74 -19.13 13.73 7.47
C LEU A 74 -20.19 14.70 6.95
N GLU A 75 -21.07 15.20 7.82
CA GLU A 75 -22.07 16.19 7.46
C GLU A 75 -21.39 17.50 7.01
N GLY A 76 -21.63 17.89 5.75
CA GLY A 76 -21.01 19.08 5.16
C GLY A 76 -19.49 18.97 4.91
N TYR A 77 -18.90 17.78 5.03
CA TYR A 77 -17.49 17.57 4.73
C TYR A 77 -17.24 17.48 3.22
N ASP A 78 -16.44 18.40 2.67
CA ASP A 78 -15.96 18.33 1.29
C ASP A 78 -14.54 17.76 1.23
N ASN A 79 -14.41 16.57 0.65
CA ASN A 79 -13.14 15.87 0.47
C ASN A 79 -12.28 16.39 -0.69
N LYS A 80 -12.84 17.24 -1.57
CA LYS A 80 -12.10 17.87 -2.67
C LYS A 80 -11.20 19.00 -2.18
N LEU A 81 -11.56 19.59 -1.05
CA LEU A 81 -10.85 20.72 -0.46
C LEU A 81 -9.82 20.25 0.56
N ARG A 82 -8.59 20.72 0.39
CA ARG A 82 -7.51 20.55 1.36
C ARG A 82 -7.87 21.25 2.68
N PRO A 83 -7.49 20.69 3.84
CA PRO A 83 -7.62 21.39 5.12
C PRO A 83 -6.89 22.73 5.09
N ASP A 84 -7.48 23.78 5.68
CA ASP A 84 -6.88 25.11 5.78
C ASP A 84 -6.56 25.78 4.43
N ILE A 85 -7.35 25.46 3.39
CA ILE A 85 -7.30 26.16 2.10
C ILE A 85 -7.43 27.68 2.30
N GLY A 86 -6.53 28.44 1.67
CA GLY A 86 -6.48 29.90 1.80
C GLY A 86 -5.91 30.45 3.12
N VAL A 87 -5.52 29.60 4.07
CA VAL A 87 -4.99 30.03 5.38
C VAL A 87 -3.52 29.70 5.54
N LYS A 88 -3.15 28.42 5.44
CA LYS A 88 -1.77 27.97 5.62
C LYS A 88 -1.49 26.67 4.87
N PRO A 89 -0.21 26.34 4.62
CA PRO A 89 0.15 25.04 4.09
C PRO A 89 -0.21 23.91 5.08
N THR A 90 -0.71 22.79 4.57
CA THR A 90 -0.92 21.58 5.37
C THR A 90 0.43 20.91 5.60
N LEU A 91 0.84 20.86 6.86
CA LEU A 91 2.03 20.14 7.28
C LEU A 91 1.71 18.65 7.40
N ILE A 92 2.42 17.82 6.63
CA ILE A 92 2.26 16.36 6.63
C ILE A 92 3.52 15.74 7.18
N HIS A 93 3.39 15.08 8.32
CA HIS A 93 4.46 14.28 8.89
C HIS A 93 4.48 12.90 8.25
N THR A 94 5.61 12.52 7.66
CA THR A 94 5.80 11.24 6.99
C THR A 94 6.68 10.31 7.78
N ASP A 95 6.33 9.05 7.70
CA ASP A 95 6.94 7.94 8.41
C ASP A 95 6.92 6.72 7.48
N MET A 96 7.98 5.92 7.49
CA MET A 96 8.13 4.80 6.59
C MET A 96 8.74 3.62 7.34
N TYR A 97 8.17 2.45 7.12
CA TYR A 97 8.76 1.20 7.57
C TYR A 97 9.08 0.35 6.34
N VAL A 98 10.37 0.07 6.14
CA VAL A 98 10.85 -0.80 5.07
C VAL A 98 10.73 -2.25 5.51
N ASN A 99 9.81 -2.98 4.90
CA ASN A 99 9.60 -4.40 5.19
C ASN A 99 10.68 -5.24 4.51
N SER A 100 10.85 -5.07 3.21
CA SER A 100 11.91 -5.74 2.46
C SER A 100 12.36 -4.94 1.25
N ILE A 101 13.65 -5.06 0.93
CA ILE A 101 14.18 -4.67 -0.37
C ILE A 101 14.27 -5.94 -1.22
N GLY A 102 13.65 -5.87 -2.39
CA GLY A 102 13.62 -6.92 -3.39
C GLY A 102 14.91 -7.01 -4.20
N PRO A 103 14.91 -7.79 -5.30
CA PRO A 103 16.06 -7.89 -6.17
C PRO A 103 16.36 -6.54 -6.84
N VAL A 104 17.64 -6.20 -6.93
CA VAL A 104 18.14 -5.07 -7.73
C VAL A 104 18.45 -5.60 -9.13
N ASN A 105 17.74 -5.08 -10.13
CA ASN A 105 17.92 -5.45 -11.52
C ASN A 105 18.89 -4.47 -12.20
N ALA A 106 20.13 -4.93 -12.42
CA ALA A 106 21.18 -4.11 -13.01
C ALA A 106 20.98 -3.85 -14.51
N ILE A 107 20.18 -4.66 -15.21
CA ILE A 107 19.90 -4.47 -16.64
C ILE A 107 18.88 -3.35 -16.81
N ASN A 108 17.80 -3.40 -16.03
CA ASN A 108 16.73 -2.41 -16.10
C ASN A 108 16.96 -1.17 -15.23
N MET A 109 18.05 -1.13 -14.44
CA MET A 109 18.37 -0.05 -13.50
C MET A 109 17.20 0.24 -12.55
N GLU A 110 16.70 -0.80 -11.90
CA GLU A 110 15.55 -0.73 -10.99
C GLU A 110 15.72 -1.64 -9.78
N TYR A 111 15.01 -1.33 -8.72
CA TYR A 111 14.92 -2.17 -7.53
C TYR A 111 13.50 -2.16 -6.99
N THR A 112 13.07 -3.31 -6.47
CA THR A 112 11.77 -3.43 -5.82
C THR A 112 11.89 -3.15 -4.33
N ILE A 113 10.92 -2.45 -3.73
CA ILE A 113 10.85 -2.21 -2.29
C ILE A 113 9.41 -2.38 -1.79
N ASP A 114 9.24 -3.08 -0.66
CA ASP A 114 7.96 -3.24 0.05
C ASP A 114 7.98 -2.42 1.34
N ILE A 115 7.07 -1.46 1.44
CA ILE A 115 7.02 -0.48 2.54
C ILE A 115 5.63 -0.38 3.15
N PHE A 116 5.58 -0.06 4.44
CA PHE A 116 4.43 0.60 5.03
C PHE A 116 4.70 2.10 5.05
N PHE A 117 3.87 2.84 4.32
CA PHE A 117 3.96 4.28 4.25
C PHE A 117 2.90 4.90 5.16
N ALA A 118 3.32 5.80 6.05
CA ALA A 118 2.44 6.42 7.03
C ALA A 118 2.55 7.95 6.96
N GLN A 119 1.39 8.59 7.05
CA GLN A 119 1.24 10.03 6.92
C GLN A 119 0.35 10.53 8.04
N THR A 120 0.77 11.62 8.67
CA THR A 120 0.00 12.27 9.73
C THR A 120 -0.17 13.76 9.43
N TRP A 121 -1.39 14.24 9.42
CA TRP A 121 -1.71 15.67 9.29
C TRP A 121 -2.82 16.06 10.26
N TYR A 122 -3.07 17.36 10.37
CA TYR A 122 -4.20 17.89 11.12
C TYR A 122 -5.29 18.37 10.16
N ASP A 123 -6.53 17.91 10.37
CA ASP A 123 -7.73 18.43 9.73
C ASP A 123 -8.69 18.94 10.81
N ARG A 124 -8.89 20.26 10.87
CA ARG A 124 -9.74 20.90 11.89
C ARG A 124 -11.22 20.51 11.76
N ARG A 125 -11.65 20.07 10.57
CA ARG A 125 -13.04 19.66 10.29
C ARG A 125 -13.37 18.30 10.93
N LEU A 126 -12.36 17.48 11.19
CA LEU A 126 -12.51 16.14 11.78
C LEU A 126 -12.36 16.14 13.31
N LYS A 127 -12.55 17.29 13.96
CA LYS A 127 -12.57 17.40 15.42
C LYS A 127 -13.91 16.94 15.97
N PHE A 128 -13.87 16.15 17.03
CA PHE A 128 -15.07 15.70 17.72
C PHE A 128 -14.86 15.71 19.23
N ASN A 129 -15.90 16.11 19.95
CA ASN A 129 -15.92 16.12 21.41
C ASN A 129 -16.64 14.86 21.89
N SER A 130 -15.88 13.91 22.41
CA SER A 130 -16.39 12.66 22.96
C SER A 130 -15.42 12.12 24.01
N THR A 131 -15.89 11.19 24.83
CA THR A 131 -15.05 10.38 25.73
C THR A 131 -14.06 9.52 24.93
N ILE A 132 -14.38 9.18 23.68
CA ILE A 132 -13.52 8.41 22.79
C ILE A 132 -12.37 9.29 22.30
N LYS A 133 -11.13 8.92 22.61
CA LYS A 133 -9.95 9.69 22.18
C LYS A 133 -9.51 9.44 20.74
N VAL A 134 -9.77 8.24 20.21
CA VAL A 134 -9.30 7.83 18.88
C VAL A 134 -10.31 6.90 18.21
N LEU A 135 -10.68 7.25 16.98
CA LEU A 135 -11.47 6.42 16.08
C LEU A 135 -10.51 5.59 15.23
N ARG A 136 -10.61 4.26 15.32
CA ARG A 136 -9.86 3.32 14.49
C ARG A 136 -10.79 2.82 13.39
N LEU A 137 -10.54 3.27 12.16
CA LEU A 137 -11.45 3.10 11.05
C LEU A 137 -10.85 2.17 9.99
N ASN A 138 -11.73 1.46 9.28
CA ASN A 138 -11.36 0.61 8.15
C ASN A 138 -11.15 1.46 6.88
N SER A 139 -10.61 0.84 5.82
CA SER A 139 -10.35 1.42 4.50
C SER A 139 -11.56 2.11 3.86
N ASN A 140 -12.78 1.73 4.24
CA ASN A 140 -14.04 2.30 3.71
C ASN A 140 -14.18 3.81 3.97
N MET A 141 -13.54 4.34 5.01
CA MET A 141 -13.60 5.79 5.31
C MET A 141 -12.65 6.60 4.42
N VAL A 142 -11.60 5.98 3.88
CA VAL A 142 -10.52 6.68 3.15
C VAL A 142 -11.06 7.46 1.95
N GLY A 143 -12.08 6.96 1.26
CA GLY A 143 -12.70 7.66 0.11
C GLY A 143 -13.60 8.85 0.49
N LYS A 144 -13.97 9.00 1.75
CA LYS A 144 -14.88 10.06 2.23
C LYS A 144 -14.16 11.26 2.82
N ILE A 145 -12.88 11.11 3.17
CA ILE A 145 -12.05 12.17 3.72
C ILE A 145 -11.02 12.65 2.70
N TRP A 146 -10.48 13.85 2.89
CA TRP A 146 -9.38 14.33 2.08
C TRP A 146 -8.11 13.52 2.40
N ILE A 147 -7.43 13.02 1.37
CA ILE A 147 -6.17 12.27 1.44
C ILE A 147 -5.14 12.99 0.58
N PRO A 148 -3.90 13.24 1.06
CA PRO A 148 -2.86 13.86 0.25
C PRO A 148 -2.49 13.00 -0.97
N ASP A 149 -2.23 13.67 -2.09
CA ASP A 149 -1.91 13.08 -3.40
C ASP A 149 -0.42 12.73 -3.53
N THR A 150 0.12 12.00 -2.56
CA THR A 150 1.53 11.62 -2.55
C THR A 150 1.82 10.59 -3.63
N PHE A 151 2.78 10.89 -4.50
CA PHE A 151 3.25 9.99 -5.53
C PHE A 151 4.76 9.79 -5.41
N PHE A 152 5.23 8.63 -5.89
CA PHE A 152 6.65 8.33 -5.97
C PHE A 152 7.18 8.77 -7.33
N ARG A 153 8.17 9.66 -7.34
CA ARG A 153 8.60 10.35 -8.55
C ARG A 153 9.45 9.47 -9.47
N ASN A 154 10.27 8.63 -8.87
CA ASN A 154 11.12 7.67 -9.58
C ASN A 154 10.51 6.26 -9.61
N SER A 155 9.21 6.10 -9.36
CA SER A 155 8.56 4.78 -9.51
C SER A 155 8.23 4.50 -10.97
N LYS A 156 8.68 3.36 -11.48
CA LYS A 156 8.23 2.80 -12.76
C LYS A 156 6.90 2.07 -12.60
N LYS A 157 6.76 1.34 -11.49
CA LYS A 157 5.54 0.64 -11.10
C LYS A 157 5.34 0.79 -9.60
N ALA A 158 4.12 1.04 -9.16
CA ALA A 158 3.78 1.12 -7.74
C ALA A 158 2.41 0.48 -7.51
N ASP A 159 2.40 -0.62 -6.77
CA ASP A 159 1.21 -1.41 -6.50
C ASP A 159 0.82 -1.30 -5.03
N ALA A 160 -0.43 -0.90 -4.77
CA ALA A 160 -1.03 -1.03 -3.46
C ALA A 160 -1.54 -2.46 -3.24
N HIS A 161 -1.55 -2.92 -1.99
CA HIS A 161 -2.00 -4.26 -1.65
C HIS A 161 -3.49 -4.30 -1.32
N TRP A 162 -4.21 -5.29 -1.88
CA TRP A 162 -5.68 -5.39 -1.81
C TRP A 162 -6.24 -6.69 -1.21
N ILE A 163 -5.35 -7.62 -0.82
CA ILE A 163 -5.74 -8.95 -0.34
C ILE A 163 -5.54 -9.03 1.18
N THR A 164 -6.50 -9.56 1.95
CA THR A 164 -7.88 -9.95 1.56
C THR A 164 -8.83 -8.76 1.45
N THR A 165 -8.44 -7.62 2.00
CA THR A 165 -9.13 -6.32 1.89
C THR A 165 -8.08 -5.24 1.53
N PRO A 166 -8.50 -4.04 1.09
CA PRO A 166 -7.56 -2.94 0.84
C PRO A 166 -6.70 -2.67 2.09
N ASN A 167 -5.38 -2.85 1.97
CA ASN A 167 -4.44 -2.72 3.09
C ASN A 167 -4.17 -1.24 3.39
N ARG A 168 -5.19 -0.58 3.92
CA ARG A 168 -5.24 0.83 4.29
C ARG A 168 -5.83 0.95 5.67
N MET A 169 -5.24 1.83 6.46
CA MET A 169 -5.61 2.05 7.83
C MET A 169 -5.78 3.54 8.09
N LEU A 170 -6.86 3.88 8.78
CA LEU A 170 -7.15 5.26 9.14
C LEU A 170 -7.41 5.38 10.64
N ARG A 171 -6.74 6.34 11.29
CA ARG A 171 -7.03 6.72 12.68
C ARG A 171 -7.25 8.22 12.78
N ILE A 172 -8.33 8.61 13.45
CA ILE A 172 -8.68 10.00 13.70
C ILE A 172 -8.69 10.23 15.21
N TRP A 173 -7.91 11.19 15.69
CA TRP A 173 -7.95 11.62 17.09
C TRP A 173 -8.95 12.77 17.27
N ASN A 174 -9.41 12.94 18.50
CA ASN A 174 -10.37 13.99 18.87
C ASN A 174 -9.89 15.42 18.56
N ASP A 175 -8.58 15.65 18.55
CA ASP A 175 -7.94 16.92 18.19
C ASP A 175 -7.91 17.22 16.67
N GLY A 176 -8.43 16.31 15.84
CA GLY A 176 -8.43 16.43 14.39
C GLY A 176 -7.14 15.93 13.72
N ARG A 177 -6.23 15.30 14.47
CA ARG A 177 -5.09 14.60 13.87
C ARG A 177 -5.59 13.37 13.14
N VAL A 178 -5.10 13.17 11.92
CA VAL A 178 -5.40 12.00 11.08
C VAL A 178 -4.10 11.26 10.81
N LEU A 179 -4.09 9.96 11.05
CA LEU A 179 -3.05 9.03 10.61
C LEU A 179 -3.61 8.15 9.51
N TYR A 180 -2.97 8.18 8.37
CA TYR A 180 -3.23 7.29 7.25
C TYR A 180 -2.00 6.41 7.02
N THR A 181 -2.22 5.11 6.87
CA THR A 181 -1.15 4.16 6.59
C THR A 181 -1.59 3.20 5.50
N LEU A 182 -0.69 2.90 4.56
CA LEU A 182 -0.92 1.93 3.49
C LEU A 182 0.34 1.12 3.21
N ARG A 183 0.15 -0.10 2.72
CA ARG A 183 1.24 -0.96 2.24
C ARG A 183 1.40 -0.80 0.73
N LEU A 184 2.64 -0.60 0.29
CA LEU A 184 3.00 -0.40 -1.12
C LEU A 184 4.20 -1.27 -1.50
N THR A 185 4.13 -1.86 -2.70
CA THR A 185 5.29 -2.40 -3.40
C THR A 185 5.65 -1.47 -4.54
N ILE A 186 6.89 -0.99 -4.58
CA ILE A 186 7.35 0.01 -5.55
C ILE A 186 8.56 -0.54 -6.29
N ASP A 187 8.49 -0.53 -7.62
CA ASP A 187 9.64 -0.73 -8.50
C ASP A 187 10.18 0.67 -8.84
N ALA A 188 11.27 1.04 -8.17
CA ALA A 188 11.88 2.35 -8.28
C ALA A 188 13.12 2.30 -9.19
N GLU A 189 13.30 3.35 -9.96
CA GLU A 189 14.48 3.56 -10.79
C GLU A 189 15.70 3.90 -9.91
N CYS A 190 16.81 3.25 -10.20
CA CYS A 190 18.10 3.50 -9.56
C CYS A 190 19.22 3.42 -10.60
N GLN A 191 19.86 4.56 -10.86
CA GLN A 191 20.97 4.65 -11.81
C GLN A 191 22.24 4.05 -11.20
N LEU A 192 22.57 2.82 -11.59
CA LEU A 192 23.76 2.12 -11.10
C LEU A 192 25.01 2.57 -11.86
N GLN A 193 26.04 3.01 -11.13
CA GLN A 193 27.33 3.36 -11.69
C GLN A 193 28.28 2.16 -11.63
N LEU A 194 28.42 1.42 -12.74
CA LEU A 194 29.14 0.14 -12.80
C LEU A 194 30.64 0.26 -13.14
N HIS A 195 31.25 1.44 -12.91
CA HIS A 195 32.66 1.68 -13.24
C HIS A 195 33.62 0.75 -12.48
N ASN A 196 33.30 0.47 -11.22
CA ASN A 196 34.14 -0.33 -10.31
C ASN A 196 33.61 -1.76 -10.14
N PHE A 197 32.90 -2.29 -11.13
CA PHE A 197 32.33 -3.64 -11.05
C PHE A 197 33.42 -4.70 -10.78
N PRO A 198 33.23 -5.65 -9.83
CA PRO A 198 32.07 -5.87 -8.95
C PRO A 198 32.26 -5.32 -7.51
N MET A 199 33.19 -4.38 -7.30
CA MET A 199 33.48 -3.71 -6.02
C MET A 199 32.84 -2.31 -5.94
N ASP A 200 31.68 -2.17 -6.59
CA ASP A 200 30.91 -0.95 -6.69
C ASP A 200 29.97 -0.77 -5.48
N GLU A 201 29.79 0.50 -5.12
CA GLU A 201 28.81 0.96 -4.14
C GLU A 201 27.79 1.82 -4.89
N HIS A 202 26.52 1.68 -4.51
CA HIS A 202 25.44 2.43 -5.13
C HIS A 202 24.57 3.08 -4.06
N SER A 203 23.94 4.19 -4.42
CA SER A 203 22.94 4.87 -3.61
C SER A 203 21.66 4.95 -4.41
N CYS A 204 20.69 4.10 -4.07
CA CYS A 204 19.40 4.04 -4.75
C CYS A 204 18.39 4.97 -4.06
N PRO A 205 17.89 6.00 -4.76
CA PRO A 205 16.91 6.91 -4.18
C PRO A 205 15.50 6.31 -4.21
N LEU A 206 14.69 6.70 -3.23
CA LEU A 206 13.23 6.62 -3.27
C LEU A 206 12.69 8.03 -3.02
N GLU A 207 12.08 8.61 -4.05
CA GLU A 207 11.65 10.00 -4.05
C GLU A 207 10.13 10.09 -4.01
N PHE A 208 9.56 10.92 -3.13
CA PHE A 208 8.14 11.22 -3.14
C PHE A 208 7.84 12.69 -2.88
N SER A 209 6.73 13.16 -3.46
CA SER A 209 6.19 14.50 -3.28
C SER A 209 4.67 14.51 -3.50
N SER A 210 4.02 15.66 -3.28
CA SER A 210 2.67 15.92 -3.74
C SER A 210 2.67 16.12 -5.25
N TYR A 211 1.60 15.70 -5.92
CA TYR A 211 1.48 15.83 -7.37
C TYR A 211 0.96 17.21 -7.78
N GLY A 212 -0.19 17.62 -7.22
CA GLY A 212 -0.88 18.87 -7.56
C GLY A 212 -0.59 20.03 -6.62
N TYR A 213 -0.20 19.76 -5.37
CA TYR A 213 -0.03 20.81 -4.37
C TYR A 213 1.41 21.32 -4.29
N PRO A 214 1.67 22.61 -4.54
CA PRO A 214 2.98 23.20 -4.37
C PRO A 214 3.35 23.39 -2.89
N ARG A 215 4.59 23.82 -2.64
CA ARG A 215 5.16 24.02 -1.29
C ARG A 215 4.34 25.01 -0.45
N GLU A 216 3.70 25.97 -1.10
CA GLU A 216 2.83 26.97 -0.47
C GLU A 216 1.52 26.34 0.06
N GLU A 217 1.19 25.13 -0.37
CA GLU A 217 -0.03 24.42 0.01
C GLU A 217 0.21 23.16 0.83
N ILE A 218 1.23 22.36 0.50
CA ILE A 218 1.60 21.17 1.26
C ILE A 218 3.10 21.17 1.53
N VAL A 219 3.44 20.87 2.78
CA VAL A 219 4.83 20.69 3.21
C VAL A 219 4.98 19.34 3.88
N TYR A 220 5.88 18.50 3.37
CA TYR A 220 6.24 17.25 4.01
C TYR A 220 7.33 17.45 5.06
N GLN A 221 7.25 16.71 6.17
CA GLN A 221 8.27 16.71 7.21
C GLN A 221 8.50 15.30 7.76
N TRP A 222 9.77 14.92 7.94
CA TRP A 222 10.12 13.65 8.56
C TRP A 222 9.79 13.67 10.06
N LYS A 223 9.34 12.54 10.60
CA LYS A 223 9.30 12.32 12.05
C LYS A 223 10.72 12.04 12.58
N ARG A 224 10.88 11.97 13.92
CA ARG A 224 12.20 11.74 14.55
C ARG A 224 12.79 10.37 14.16
N SER A 225 12.00 9.30 14.30
CA SER A 225 12.26 7.99 13.69
C SER A 225 11.46 7.96 12.41
N SER A 226 12.05 8.41 11.30
CA SER A 226 11.32 8.62 10.05
C SER A 226 11.29 7.42 9.12
N VAL A 227 12.34 6.60 9.19
CA VAL A 227 12.51 5.43 8.34
C VAL A 227 13.04 4.31 9.22
N GLU A 228 12.17 3.35 9.48
CA GLU A 228 12.49 2.15 10.23
C GLU A 228 12.69 0.98 9.27
N VAL A 229 13.55 0.05 9.66
CA VAL A 229 13.99 -1.05 8.82
C VAL A 229 13.69 -2.35 9.55
N GLY A 230 12.99 -3.28 8.89
CA GLY A 230 12.73 -4.62 9.42
C GLY A 230 13.97 -5.51 9.45
N ASP A 231 13.75 -6.82 9.63
CA ASP A 231 14.85 -7.80 9.62
C ASP A 231 15.51 -7.90 8.23
N THR A 232 16.71 -7.35 8.13
CA THR A 232 17.51 -7.28 6.90
C THR A 232 17.93 -8.65 6.37
N ARG A 233 17.90 -9.71 7.20
CA ARG A 233 18.26 -11.08 6.79
C ARG A 233 17.22 -11.72 5.87
N SER A 234 15.98 -11.27 5.96
CA SER A 234 14.86 -11.77 5.14
C SER A 234 14.77 -11.11 3.76
N TRP A 235 15.64 -10.13 3.49
CA TRP A 235 15.60 -9.35 2.26
C TRP A 235 16.12 -10.14 1.06
N ARG A 236 15.61 -9.82 -0.13
CA ARG A 236 15.90 -10.57 -1.37
C ARG A 236 17.04 -9.91 -2.15
N LEU A 237 18.09 -9.52 -1.44
CA LEU A 237 19.30 -8.91 -2.01
C LEU A 237 20.33 -10.01 -2.32
N TYR A 238 20.25 -10.60 -3.52
CA TYR A 238 21.14 -11.72 -3.88
C TYR A 238 22.59 -11.30 -4.13
N GLN A 239 22.79 -10.24 -4.91
CA GLN A 239 24.12 -9.75 -5.32
C GLN A 239 24.63 -8.60 -4.45
N PHE A 240 23.76 -8.04 -3.61
CA PHE A 240 23.99 -6.83 -2.85
C PHE A 240 23.81 -7.08 -1.35
N SER A 241 24.45 -6.27 -0.52
CA SER A 241 24.27 -6.19 0.92
C SER A 241 23.87 -4.76 1.25
N PHE A 242 22.84 -4.62 2.07
CA PHE A 242 22.43 -3.32 2.58
C PHE A 242 23.46 -2.79 3.59
N VAL A 243 23.94 -1.57 3.38
CA VAL A 243 24.94 -0.93 4.25
C VAL A 243 24.32 0.12 5.16
N GLY A 244 23.41 0.94 4.62
CA GLY A 244 22.82 2.03 5.38
C GLY A 244 21.69 2.74 4.65
N LEU A 245 21.07 3.67 5.37
CA LEU A 245 19.96 4.48 4.89
C LEU A 245 20.09 5.92 5.36
N ARG A 246 19.80 6.86 4.46
CA ARG A 246 19.87 8.30 4.72
C ARG A 246 18.60 8.98 4.20
N ASN A 247 18.17 10.04 4.85
CA ASN A 247 17.04 10.85 4.40
C ASN A 247 17.50 12.27 4.06
N THR A 248 16.90 12.87 3.05
CA THR A 248 17.11 14.27 2.71
C THR A 248 15.77 14.94 2.39
N THR A 249 15.78 16.27 2.29
CA THR A 249 14.62 17.06 1.88
C THR A 249 15.11 18.13 0.93
N GLU A 250 14.47 18.21 -0.22
CA GLU A 250 14.83 19.15 -1.28
C GLU A 250 13.57 19.89 -1.76
N VAL A 251 13.79 21.01 -2.46
CA VAL A 251 12.71 21.75 -3.10
C VAL A 251 13.01 21.80 -4.59
N VAL A 252 12.17 21.15 -5.37
CA VAL A 252 12.33 21.06 -6.83
C VAL A 252 11.39 22.05 -7.49
N LYS A 253 11.89 22.81 -8.48
CA LYS A 253 11.07 23.69 -9.30
C LYS A 253 10.59 22.92 -10.53
N THR A 254 9.28 22.79 -10.68
CA THR A 254 8.63 22.25 -11.88
C THR A 254 7.85 23.36 -12.58
N THR A 255 7.23 23.05 -13.73
CA THR A 255 6.35 24.00 -14.44
C THR A 255 5.16 24.43 -13.58
N SER A 256 4.63 23.52 -12.76
CA SER A 256 3.45 23.78 -11.91
C SER A 256 3.78 24.57 -10.64
N GLY A 257 5.04 24.66 -10.24
CA GLY A 257 5.45 25.37 -9.03
C GLY A 257 6.66 24.78 -8.34
N LYS A 258 6.90 25.19 -7.09
CA LYS A 258 7.96 24.60 -6.24
C LYS A 258 7.35 23.46 -5.44
N MET A 259 7.87 22.25 -5.58
CA MET A 259 7.40 21.05 -4.89
C MET A 259 8.37 20.66 -3.77
N CYS A 260 7.84 20.20 -2.62
CA CYS A 260 8.66 19.64 -1.54
C CYS A 260 8.96 18.17 -1.84
N LEU A 261 10.22 17.87 -2.12
CA LEU A 261 10.71 16.53 -2.43
C LEU A 261 11.31 15.90 -1.18
N LYS A 262 10.91 14.66 -0.90
CA LYS A 262 11.50 13.82 0.14
C LYS A 262 12.24 12.68 -0.52
N ILE A 263 13.47 12.45 -0.08
CA ILE A 263 14.36 11.45 -0.66
C ILE A 263 14.85 10.54 0.47
N ILE A 264 14.79 9.25 0.21
CA ILE A 264 15.46 8.23 1.00
C ILE A 264 16.53 7.61 0.11
N LEU A 265 17.78 7.61 0.58
CA LEU A 265 18.89 6.93 -0.09
C LEU A 265 19.13 5.61 0.63
N SER A 266 18.97 4.51 -0.09
CA SER A 266 19.40 3.18 0.36
C SER A 266 20.73 2.87 -0.29
N ASP A 267 21.72 2.45 0.51
CA ASP A 267 23.09 2.21 0.04
C ASP A 267 23.38 0.70 -0.06
N PRO A 268 23.01 0.01 -1.16
CA PRO A 268 23.44 -1.36 -1.42
C PRO A 268 24.90 -1.40 -1.92
N SER A 269 25.70 -2.32 -1.35
CA SER A 269 27.05 -2.65 -1.83
C SER A 269 27.09 -4.07 -2.37
N ARG A 270 27.87 -4.35 -3.42
CA ARG A 270 27.97 -5.74 -3.91
C ARG A 270 28.67 -6.66 -2.92
N VAL A 271 28.14 -7.87 -2.78
CA VAL A 271 28.69 -8.90 -1.91
C VAL A 271 30.03 -9.38 -2.47
N LYS A 272 31.11 -9.16 -1.72
CA LYS A 272 32.50 -9.48 -2.11
C LYS A 272 32.80 -10.98 -2.32
N ILE A 273 31.81 -11.87 -2.19
CA ILE A 273 31.99 -13.33 -2.17
C ILE A 273 32.46 -13.87 -3.53
N LEU A 274 32.02 -13.28 -4.66
CA LEU A 274 32.37 -13.83 -5.99
C LEU A 274 33.82 -13.54 -6.41
N VAL A 275 34.40 -12.41 -5.99
CA VAL A 275 35.80 -12.08 -6.34
C VAL A 275 36.76 -12.98 -5.59
N CYS A 276 36.47 -13.32 -4.34
CA CYS A 276 37.38 -14.15 -3.53
C CYS A 276 37.40 -15.62 -4.00
N MET A 277 36.27 -16.16 -4.46
CA MET A 277 36.25 -17.51 -5.04
C MET A 277 36.90 -17.55 -6.42
N ILE A 278 36.64 -16.59 -7.31
CA ILE A 278 37.26 -16.58 -8.65
C ILE A 278 38.77 -16.33 -8.56
N GLN A 279 39.24 -15.43 -7.68
CA GLN A 279 40.68 -15.28 -7.44
C GLN A 279 41.28 -16.55 -6.86
N LYS A 280 40.65 -17.21 -5.88
CA LYS A 280 41.17 -18.49 -5.37
C LYS A 280 41.22 -19.58 -6.44
N THR A 281 40.26 -19.67 -7.35
CA THR A 281 40.30 -20.65 -8.45
C THR A 281 41.41 -20.34 -9.47
N PHE A 282 41.70 -19.06 -9.75
CA PHE A 282 42.80 -18.67 -10.64
C PHE A 282 44.20 -18.84 -10.03
N TYR A 283 44.35 -18.78 -8.71
CA TYR A 283 45.63 -19.05 -8.03
C TYR A 283 45.96 -20.54 -7.86
N TYR A 284 45.03 -21.45 -8.17
CA TYR A 284 45.22 -22.91 -8.07
C TYR A 284 45.27 -23.63 -9.43
N LEU A 285 45.36 -22.90 -10.55
CA LEU A 285 45.69 -23.53 -11.83
C LEU A 285 47.21 -23.80 -11.89
N PRO A 286 47.67 -25.07 -11.96
CA PRO A 286 49.07 -25.36 -12.13
C PRO A 286 49.52 -24.81 -13.49
N LYS A 287 50.58 -23.99 -13.48
CA LYS A 287 51.31 -23.65 -14.71
C LYS A 287 51.78 -24.97 -15.34
N LYS A 288 51.17 -25.34 -16.47
CA LYS A 288 51.71 -26.33 -17.39
C LYS A 288 52.63 -25.63 -18.38
#